data_AF-A0A9D7P793-F1
#
_entry.id   AF-A0A9D7P793-F1
#
_cell.length_a   1.000
_cell.length_b   1.000
_cell.length_c   1.000
_cell.angle_alpha   90.00
_cell.angle_beta   90.00
_cell.angle_gamma   90.00
#
_symmetry.space_group_name_H-M   'P 1'
#
loop_
_entity.id
_entity.type
_entity.pdbx_description
1 polymer ?
#
loop_
_entity_poly.entity_id
_entity_poly.type
_entity_poly.pdbx_seq_one_letter_code
_entity_poly.pdbx_strand_id
1 'polypeptide(L)'
;MRATGIGMITGLSILMSLAACSRSNNLILGRVEAQAGGHTVVVTDCYRTKVPGVEKIEDTLDGKSSFRFKPCKDADVIIRGDDLVVNGRLYGKIGAADRITVDHGRVEITKQTE
;
A
#
# COMPACT_ATOMS: atom_id res chain seq x y z
N MET A 1 58.06 13.87 20.43
CA MET A 1 56.88 14.02 19.55
C MET A 1 55.95 12.86 19.86
N ARG A 2 54.80 13.12 20.49
CA ARG A 2 53.89 12.10 21.03
C ARG A 2 52.93 11.62 19.94
N ALA A 3 52.80 10.30 19.84
CA ALA A 3 51.69 9.64 19.17
C ALA A 3 50.42 9.70 20.05
N THR A 4 49.27 9.94 19.44
CA THR A 4 47.93 9.72 20.02
C THR A 4 46.92 9.51 18.89
N GLY A 5 46.34 8.32 18.79
CA GLY A 5 45.14 8.07 18.01
C GLY A 5 43.87 8.42 18.78
N ILE A 6 42.75 8.57 18.08
CA ILE A 6 41.36 8.40 18.56
C ILE A 6 40.51 8.11 17.32
N GLY A 7 39.82 6.97 17.34
CA GLY A 7 38.84 6.62 16.32
C GLY A 7 37.55 7.42 16.46
N MET A 8 36.81 7.56 15.37
CA MET A 8 35.40 7.95 15.44
C MET A 8 34.63 7.29 14.29
N ILE A 9 34.09 6.12 14.63
CA ILE A 9 33.08 5.41 13.85
C ILE A 9 31.82 6.29 13.88
N THR A 10 31.54 7.00 12.79
CA THR A 10 30.28 7.73 12.55
C THR A 10 30.00 7.68 11.05
N GLY A 11 28.87 7.23 10.54
CA GLY A 11 27.78 6.42 11.08
C GLY A 11 27.21 5.69 9.86
N LEU A 12 27.11 4.36 9.93
CA LEU A 12 26.45 3.57 8.91
C LEU A 12 24.96 3.92 8.96
N SER A 13 24.54 4.86 8.12
CA SER A 13 23.13 5.20 7.94
C SER A 13 22.46 4.01 7.26
N ILE A 14 21.96 3.09 8.09
CA ILE A 14 21.09 2.00 7.64
C ILE A 14 19.78 2.65 7.23
N LEU A 15 19.65 3.01 5.95
CA LEU A 15 18.36 3.25 5.33
C LEU A 15 17.61 1.91 5.33
N MET A 16 16.89 1.67 6.43
CA MET A 16 15.98 0.55 6.59
C MET A 16 14.79 0.77 5.65
N SER A 17 14.99 0.37 4.40
CA SER A 17 14.01 0.44 3.33
C SER A 17 12.90 -0.56 3.66
N LEU A 18 11.78 -0.07 4.19
CA LEU A 18 10.54 -0.85 4.38
C LEU A 18 9.92 -1.18 3.00
N ALA A 19 10.60 -2.00 2.22
CA ALA A 19 10.16 -2.45 0.91
C ALA A 19 9.84 -3.94 0.95
N ALA A 20 8.82 -4.31 1.74
CA ALA A 20 8.24 -5.64 1.66
C ALA A 20 6.77 -5.60 2.09
N CYS A 21 5.94 -4.90 1.31
CA CYS A 21 4.51 -5.20 1.32
C CYS A 21 4.36 -6.59 0.67
N SER A 22 4.11 -7.61 1.50
CA SER A 22 3.79 -8.95 1.02
C SER A 22 2.59 -8.86 0.07
N ARG A 23 2.71 -9.54 -1.07
CA ARG A 23 1.73 -9.51 -2.14
C ARG A 23 1.48 -10.92 -2.62
N SER A 24 0.21 -11.31 -2.68
CA SER A 24 -0.21 -12.58 -3.28
C SER A 24 -0.95 -12.30 -4.58
N ASN A 25 -0.71 -13.15 -5.57
CA ASN A 25 -1.43 -13.13 -6.84
C ASN A 25 -1.86 -14.56 -7.15
N ASN A 26 -3.17 -14.80 -7.12
CA ASN A 26 -3.75 -16.06 -7.51
C ASN A 26 -4.43 -15.90 -8.88
N LEU A 27 -3.67 -16.24 -9.93
CA LEU A 27 -4.10 -16.18 -11.33
C LEU A 27 -5.35 -17.02 -11.61
N ILE A 28 -5.49 -18.19 -10.99
CA ILE A 28 -6.64 -19.08 -11.20
C ILE A 28 -7.92 -18.41 -10.70
N LEU A 29 -7.83 -17.70 -9.57
CA LEU A 29 -8.95 -16.99 -8.96
C LEU A 29 -9.10 -15.55 -9.44
N GLY A 30 -8.20 -15.05 -10.31
CA GLY A 30 -8.13 -13.64 -10.69
C GLY A 30 -7.96 -12.70 -9.47
N ARG A 31 -7.42 -13.21 -8.36
CA ARG A 31 -7.38 -12.50 -7.08
C ARG A 31 -5.99 -11.96 -6.82
N VAL A 32 -5.91 -10.67 -6.55
CA VAL A 32 -4.70 -9.98 -6.17
C VAL A 32 -4.90 -9.32 -4.81
N GLU A 33 -3.92 -9.46 -3.93
CA GLU A 33 -3.94 -8.87 -2.59
C GLU A 33 -2.63 -8.12 -2.30
N ALA A 34 -2.73 -6.97 -1.63
CA ALA A 34 -1.58 -6.21 -1.16
C ALA A 34 -1.92 -5.38 0.09
N GLN A 35 -0.89 -5.07 0.89
CA GLN A 35 -0.99 -4.08 1.96
C GLN A 35 -0.75 -2.67 1.43
N ALA A 36 -1.69 -1.76 1.65
CA ALA A 36 -1.58 -0.34 1.30
C ALA A 36 -1.97 0.53 2.50
N GLY A 37 -1.02 1.32 3.03
CA GLY A 37 -1.30 2.22 4.16
C GLY A 37 -1.81 1.54 5.43
N GLY A 38 -1.47 0.26 5.65
CA GLY A 38 -1.98 -0.52 6.79
C GLY A 38 -3.29 -1.27 6.50
N HIS A 39 -3.88 -1.09 5.32
CA HIS A 39 -5.10 -1.78 4.90
C HIS A 39 -4.78 -2.98 4.00
N THR A 40 -5.58 -4.04 4.12
CA THR A 40 -5.58 -5.14 3.15
C THR A 40 -6.48 -4.76 1.98
N VAL A 41 -5.89 -4.66 0.79
CA VAL A 41 -6.62 -4.37 -0.45
C VAL A 41 -6.65 -5.62 -1.31
N VAL A 42 -7.85 -6.11 -1.58
CA VAL A 42 -8.12 -7.25 -2.45
C VAL A 42 -8.81 -6.77 -3.71
N VAL A 43 -8.30 -7.20 -4.86
CA VAL A 43 -8.93 -6.97 -6.16
C VAL A 43 -9.16 -8.32 -6.83
N THR A 44 -10.39 -8.60 -7.22
CA THR A 44 -10.76 -9.77 -8.03
C THR A 44 -10.86 -9.40 -9.51
N ASP A 45 -10.92 -10.39 -10.38
CA ASP A 45 -10.92 -10.23 -11.85
C ASP A 45 -9.62 -9.62 -12.44
N CYS A 46 -8.53 -9.60 -11.67
CA CYS A 46 -7.22 -9.19 -12.18
C CYS A 46 -6.46 -10.39 -12.80
N TYR A 47 -6.65 -10.65 -14.09
CA TYR A 47 -5.91 -11.69 -14.82
C TYR A 47 -4.59 -11.18 -15.41
N ARG A 48 -3.59 -10.92 -14.56
CA ARG A 48 -2.23 -10.56 -15.00
C ARG A 48 -1.16 -11.44 -14.36
N THR A 49 -0.22 -11.91 -15.17
CA THR A 49 0.94 -12.71 -14.71
C THR A 49 1.91 -11.89 -13.87
N LYS A 50 2.07 -10.61 -14.24
CA LYS A 50 2.78 -9.59 -13.46
C LYS A 50 1.87 -8.42 -13.24
N VAL A 51 1.87 -7.96 -12.01
CA VAL A 51 0.98 -6.91 -11.54
C VAL A 51 1.84 -5.89 -10.80
N PRO A 52 1.57 -4.58 -10.95
CA PRO A 52 2.30 -3.54 -10.21
C PRO A 52 2.20 -3.71 -8.69
N GLY A 53 3.18 -3.17 -7.98
CA GLY A 53 3.14 -3.07 -6.51
C GLY A 53 2.24 -1.93 -6.04
N VAL A 54 2.16 -1.76 -4.71
CA VAL A 54 1.60 -0.55 -4.11
C VAL A 54 2.64 0.56 -4.22
N GLU A 55 2.21 1.72 -4.67
CA GLU A 55 3.02 2.92 -4.81
C GLU A 55 2.66 3.91 -3.69
N LYS A 56 3.67 4.45 -3.01
CA LYS A 56 3.47 5.64 -2.19
C LYS A 56 3.46 6.84 -3.12
N ILE A 57 2.42 7.67 -3.05
CA ILE A 57 2.30 8.88 -3.89
C ILE A 57 2.57 10.13 -3.04
N GLU A 58 3.06 11.19 -3.68
CA GLU A 58 3.46 12.44 -2.98
C GLU A 58 2.28 13.24 -2.41
N ASP A 59 1.05 12.79 -2.66
CA ASP A 59 -0.17 13.35 -2.08
C ASP A 59 -0.25 13.05 -0.57
N THR A 60 -0.58 14.05 0.23
CA THR A 60 -0.73 13.93 1.68
C THR A 60 -2.01 14.63 2.08
N LEU A 61 -2.89 13.91 2.80
CA LEU A 61 -4.14 14.46 3.32
C LEU A 61 -4.09 14.41 4.85
N ASP A 62 -4.37 15.53 5.50
CA ASP A 62 -4.34 15.66 6.97
C ASP A 62 -3.03 15.17 7.63
N GLY A 63 -1.90 15.38 6.95
CA GLY A 63 -0.57 14.93 7.40
C GLY A 63 -0.31 13.42 7.24
N LYS A 64 -1.25 12.66 6.67
CA LYS A 64 -1.13 11.22 6.43
C LYS A 64 -0.71 10.94 4.99
N SER A 65 0.19 9.98 4.83
CA SER A 65 0.68 9.53 3.51
C SER A 65 -0.44 8.95 2.66
N SER A 66 -0.31 9.09 1.34
CA SER A 66 -1.22 8.45 0.39
C SER A 66 -0.57 7.27 -0.33
N PHE A 67 -1.39 6.28 -0.66
CA PHE A 67 -0.98 5.04 -1.31
C PHE A 67 -1.89 4.77 -2.51
N ARG A 68 -1.30 4.27 -3.60
CA ARG A 68 -1.99 3.84 -4.80
C ARG A 68 -1.72 2.38 -5.07
N PHE A 69 -2.77 1.63 -5.36
CA PHE A 69 -2.69 0.27 -5.81
C PHE A 69 -3.51 0.09 -7.08
N LYS A 70 -2.81 -0.20 -8.18
CA LYS A 70 -3.42 -0.39 -9.50
C LYS A 70 -3.03 -1.74 -10.12
N PRO A 71 -3.58 -2.84 -9.59
CA PRO A 71 -3.16 -4.16 -10.03
C PRO A 71 -3.61 -4.49 -11.47
N CYS A 72 -4.81 -4.05 -11.85
CA CYS A 72 -5.35 -4.20 -13.20
C CYS A 72 -5.88 -2.87 -13.75
N LYS A 73 -6.31 -2.85 -15.01
CA LYS A 73 -6.67 -1.61 -15.74
C LYS A 73 -7.91 -0.93 -15.14
N ASP A 74 -8.80 -1.75 -14.62
CA ASP A 74 -10.15 -1.53 -14.15
C ASP A 74 -10.25 -1.33 -12.63
N ALA A 75 -9.13 -1.44 -11.91
CA ALA A 75 -9.06 -1.19 -10.47
C ALA A 75 -7.89 -0.26 -10.13
N ASP A 76 -8.21 1.00 -9.89
CA ASP A 76 -7.30 2.04 -9.39
C ASP A 76 -7.74 2.45 -7.99
N VAL A 77 -7.09 1.88 -6.97
CA VAL A 77 -7.40 2.12 -5.56
C VAL A 77 -6.42 3.13 -5.00
N ILE A 78 -6.92 4.22 -4.45
CA ILE A 78 -6.11 5.25 -3.80
C ILE A 78 -6.63 5.43 -2.37
N ILE A 79 -5.73 5.34 -1.40
CA ILE A 79 -5.99 5.63 0.00
C ILE A 79 -5.24 6.92 0.31
N ARG A 80 -5.96 8.00 0.60
CA ARG A 80 -5.39 9.32 0.91
C ARG A 80 -5.70 9.69 2.35
N GLY A 81 -4.73 9.48 3.24
CA GLY A 81 -5.03 9.46 4.66
C GLY A 81 -6.10 8.42 4.96
N ASP A 82 -7.27 8.86 5.42
CA ASP A 82 -8.40 7.96 5.69
C ASP A 82 -9.43 7.91 4.55
N ASP A 83 -9.24 8.68 3.47
CA ASP A 83 -10.20 8.73 2.37
C ASP A 83 -9.91 7.64 1.34
N LEU A 84 -10.92 6.81 1.04
CA LEU A 84 -10.88 5.80 -0.01
C LEU A 84 -11.41 6.38 -1.33
N VAL A 85 -10.59 6.30 -2.38
CA VAL A 85 -10.97 6.61 -3.75
C VAL A 85 -10.74 5.38 -4.62
N VAL A 86 -11.76 4.95 -5.37
CA VAL A 86 -11.64 3.84 -6.32
C VAL A 86 -12.10 4.30 -7.69
N ASN A 87 -11.25 4.15 -8.70
CA ASN A 87 -11.50 4.59 -10.08
C ASN A 87 -11.94 6.06 -10.17
N GLY A 88 -11.33 6.92 -9.35
CA GLY A 88 -11.64 8.35 -9.28
C GLY A 88 -12.91 8.71 -8.50
N ARG A 89 -13.67 7.73 -8.00
CA ARG A 89 -14.85 7.96 -7.16
C ARG A 89 -14.48 7.91 -5.69
N LEU A 90 -14.88 8.92 -4.92
CA LEU A 90 -14.73 8.95 -3.47
C LEU A 90 -15.78 8.04 -2.80
N TYR A 91 -15.32 7.13 -1.95
CA TYR A 91 -16.17 6.22 -1.14
C TYR A 91 -16.29 6.68 0.31
N GLY A 92 -15.52 7.68 0.72
CA GLY A 92 -15.53 8.26 2.06
C GLY A 92 -14.41 7.72 2.93
N LYS A 93 -14.56 7.94 4.25
CA LYS A 93 -13.55 7.56 5.24
C LYS A 93 -13.58 6.08 5.56
N ILE A 94 -12.41 5.46 5.65
CA ILE A 94 -12.20 4.08 6.10
C ILE A 94 -11.58 4.07 7.49
N GLY A 95 -11.93 3.06 8.29
CA GLY A 95 -11.37 2.84 9.62
C GLY A 95 -9.97 2.25 9.56
N ALA A 96 -9.26 2.29 10.69
CA ALA A 96 -7.93 1.71 10.79
C ALA A 96 -7.95 0.22 10.40
N ALA A 97 -7.04 -0.19 9.53
CA ALA A 97 -6.89 -1.56 9.05
C ALA A 97 -8.13 -2.18 8.36
N ASP A 98 -9.16 -1.39 8.03
CA ASP A 98 -10.32 -1.88 7.26
C ASP A 98 -9.86 -2.61 5.99
N ARG A 99 -10.51 -3.73 5.67
CA ARG A 99 -10.23 -4.51 4.47
C ARG A 99 -11.06 -3.97 3.31
N ILE A 100 -10.38 -3.59 2.23
CA ILE A 100 -11.01 -3.10 0.99
C ILE A 100 -11.05 -4.23 -0.02
N THR A 101 -12.23 -4.54 -0.55
CA THR A 101 -12.38 -5.47 -1.67
C THR A 101 -12.98 -4.73 -2.86
N VAL A 102 -12.31 -4.81 -4.01
CA VAL A 102 -12.82 -4.33 -5.29
C VAL A 102 -13.12 -5.56 -6.14
N ASP A 103 -14.40 -5.77 -6.44
CA ASP A 103 -14.90 -6.95 -7.12
C ASP A 103 -15.78 -6.52 -8.30
N HIS A 104 -15.25 -6.62 -9.52
CA HIS A 104 -15.93 -6.22 -10.75
C HIS A 104 -16.56 -4.80 -10.67
N GLY A 105 -15.82 -3.86 -10.07
CA GLY A 105 -16.26 -2.47 -9.87
C GLY A 105 -17.15 -2.23 -8.64
N ARG A 106 -17.57 -3.29 -7.93
CA ARG A 106 -18.20 -3.18 -6.61
C ARG A 106 -17.13 -3.01 -5.56
N VAL A 107 -17.30 -2.02 -4.68
CA VAL A 107 -16.38 -1.76 -3.57
C VAL A 107 -17.05 -2.18 -2.27
N GLU A 108 -16.41 -3.10 -1.55
CA GLU A 108 -16.82 -3.55 -0.23
C GLU A 108 -15.75 -3.18 0.79
N ILE A 109 -16.19 -2.56 1.89
CA ILE A 109 -15.33 -2.20 3.02
C ILE A 109 -15.74 -3.10 4.18
N THR A 110 -14.86 -4.02 4.56
CA THR A 110 -15.08 -4.90 5.71
C THR A 110 -14.33 -4.33 6.91
N LYS A 111 -15.07 -3.93 7.93
CA LYS A 111 -14.48 -3.49 9.20
C LYS A 111 -13.71 -4.64 9.82
N GLN A 112 -12.45 -4.37 10.20
CA GLN A 112 -11.73 -5.27 11.08
C GLN A 112 -12.09 -4.86 12.50
N THR A 113 -12.94 -5.64 13.16
CA THR A 113 -13.21 -5.45 14.59
C THR A 113 -12.01 -6.03 15.34
N GLU A 114 -11.32 -5.20 16.14
CA GLU A 114 -10.38 -5.67 17.15
C GLU A 114 -11.08 -6.46 18.27
#